data_AF-A0A812UQI9-F1
#
_entry.id   AF-A0A812UQI9-F1
#
_cell.length_a   1.000
_cell.length_b   1.000
_cell.length_c   1.000
_cell.angle_alpha   90.00
_cell.angle_beta   90.00
_cell.angle_gamma   90.00
#
_symmetry.space_group_name_H-M   'P 1'
#
loop_
_entity.id
_entity.type
_entity.pdbx_description
1 polymer ?
#
loop_
_entity_poly.entity_id
_entity_poly.type
_entity_poly.pdbx_seq_one_letter_code
_entity_poly.pdbx_strand_id
1 'polypeptide(L)'
;MCNRLLAFYYPGRPAPCDELCKAQFLGNFFDARVTLERGRNRYMFENVEAAYQAQKFWPFVKEFQSISGEEAFRLSRQLQWDGKALAREADRLSAMRATLALKFSPGSFLARKLIDTRSTFLLEHNSFTGRDGFWSDNSDGTGKNWLGALLMLQRMDLLKGKEEDHWAEWLLSNVHPESGTLTPDWRKVVGLARNALFEKLRTTSSRLGKPSPEAARISKGPQRQLPAPSAQACNRQKAESPEELGTDVPERVQWWSDASERRSAGSKWQPFAQEIGRKLEEAYQAYQSEKGKGQCSYKIGSDPYTVTFARRPMYQVNDQTGNKRDVIRTCAAAKPEVAADNMCGQQSRPSSTSVASAAAMKSVANSTKPQWKWRSTQVGQGWVSFGADENLKIELARSSKQPDVQITIEGRMGTLSFDALEITRPGRPPLKVQCASKL
;
A
#
# COMPACT_ATOMS: atom_id res chain seq x y z
N MET A 1 -20.22 1.85 -29.53
CA MET A 1 -18.90 1.59 -28.90
C MET A 1 -18.73 0.08 -28.79
N CYS A 2 -17.68 -0.48 -29.40
CA CYS A 2 -17.40 -1.92 -29.30
C CYS A 2 -16.70 -2.17 -27.96
N ASN A 3 -17.49 -2.42 -26.90
CA ASN A 3 -17.00 -2.57 -25.53
C ASN A 3 -16.23 -3.89 -25.38
N ARG A 4 -14.94 -3.86 -25.66
CA ARG A 4 -14.04 -4.96 -25.30
C ARG A 4 -13.87 -4.95 -23.78
N LEU A 5 -13.88 -6.15 -23.21
CA LEU A 5 -13.69 -6.45 -21.79
C LEU A 5 -12.51 -7.41 -21.66
N LEU A 6 -11.55 -7.09 -20.79
CA LEU A 6 -10.51 -8.02 -20.34
C LEU A 6 -10.64 -8.20 -18.84
N ALA A 7 -10.85 -9.46 -18.43
CA ALA A 7 -10.86 -9.83 -17.03
C ALA A 7 -9.53 -10.48 -16.63
N PHE A 8 -9.09 -10.24 -15.40
CA PHE A 8 -7.85 -10.77 -14.85
C PHE A 8 -7.97 -11.03 -13.34
N TYR A 9 -7.12 -11.88 -12.77
CA TYR A 9 -7.04 -12.12 -11.33
C TYR A 9 -5.66 -12.57 -10.85
N TYR A 10 -5.13 -13.63 -11.48
CA TYR A 10 -3.84 -14.26 -11.20
C TYR A 10 -3.40 -14.29 -9.71
N PRO A 11 -4.01 -15.11 -8.82
CA PRO A 11 -3.56 -15.27 -7.43
C PRO A 11 -2.33 -16.19 -7.31
N GLY A 12 -1.33 -16.01 -8.18
CA GLY A 12 -0.17 -16.90 -8.33
C GLY A 12 -0.37 -18.10 -9.27
N ARG A 13 -1.55 -18.24 -9.86
CA ARG A 13 -1.86 -19.18 -10.95
C ARG A 13 -2.96 -18.61 -11.84
N PRO A 14 -3.05 -18.99 -13.13
CA PRO A 14 -4.15 -18.57 -13.99
C PRO A 14 -5.51 -19.01 -13.42
N ALA A 15 -6.44 -18.06 -13.31
CA ALA A 15 -7.85 -18.34 -13.06
C ALA A 15 -8.60 -18.52 -14.40
N PRO A 16 -9.86 -19.01 -14.41
CA PRO A 16 -10.63 -19.17 -15.65
C PRO A 16 -10.77 -17.88 -16.47
N CYS A 17 -10.88 -16.71 -15.83
CA CYS A 17 -10.89 -15.42 -16.52
C CYS A 17 -9.52 -15.10 -17.18
N ASP A 18 -8.41 -15.42 -16.52
CA ASP A 18 -7.06 -15.26 -17.08
C ASP A 18 -6.85 -16.19 -18.28
N GLU A 19 -7.32 -17.43 -18.22
CA GLU A 19 -7.22 -18.37 -19.34
C GLU A 19 -8.02 -17.90 -20.55
N LEU A 20 -9.20 -17.31 -20.32
CA LEU A 20 -10.06 -16.74 -21.34
C LEU A 20 -9.46 -15.48 -21.98
N CYS A 21 -8.96 -14.55 -21.15
CA CYS A 21 -8.53 -13.22 -21.58
C CYS A 21 -7.03 -13.09 -21.85
N LYS A 22 -6.21 -14.06 -21.42
CA LYS A 22 -4.73 -14.03 -21.47
C LYS A 22 -4.14 -12.75 -20.86
N ALA A 23 -4.76 -12.28 -19.78
CA ALA A 23 -4.50 -10.98 -19.17
C ALA A 23 -3.86 -11.07 -17.77
N GLN A 24 -3.31 -12.23 -17.40
CA GLN A 24 -2.71 -12.46 -16.08
C GLN A 24 -1.60 -11.45 -15.72
N PHE A 25 -0.92 -10.88 -16.72
CA PHE A 25 0.12 -9.88 -16.51
C PHE A 25 -0.40 -8.57 -15.88
N LEU A 26 -1.71 -8.35 -15.86
CA LEU A 26 -2.34 -7.21 -15.19
C LEU A 26 -2.40 -7.38 -13.66
N GLY A 27 -2.51 -8.62 -13.16
CA GLY A 27 -2.64 -8.90 -11.73
C GLY A 27 -1.42 -8.52 -10.89
N ASN A 28 -1.63 -8.12 -9.63
CA ASN A 28 -0.56 -7.66 -8.73
C ASN A 28 0.39 -8.77 -8.27
N PHE A 29 -0.09 -10.01 -8.29
CA PHE A 29 0.64 -11.21 -7.90
C PHE A 29 1.42 -11.80 -9.08
N PHE A 30 1.31 -11.21 -10.28
CA PHE A 30 2.10 -11.61 -11.44
C PHE A 30 3.57 -11.25 -11.23
N ASP A 31 4.45 -12.18 -11.59
CA ASP A 31 5.90 -12.02 -11.45
C ASP A 31 6.39 -10.89 -12.35
N ALA A 32 6.73 -9.78 -11.71
CA ALA A 32 7.16 -8.55 -12.35
C ALA A 32 8.04 -7.79 -11.37
N ARG A 33 9.35 -7.90 -11.58
CA ARG A 33 10.33 -7.24 -10.72
C ARG A 33 10.13 -5.73 -10.73
N VAL A 34 9.93 -5.17 -9.54
CA VAL A 34 9.79 -3.73 -9.34
C VAL A 34 10.82 -3.22 -8.34
N THR A 35 11.24 -1.98 -8.51
CA THR A 35 12.24 -1.34 -7.67
C THR A 35 11.63 -0.11 -6.99
N LEU A 36 11.50 -0.16 -5.67
CA LEU A 36 11.01 0.96 -4.87
C LEU A 36 12.20 1.73 -4.29
N GLU A 37 12.17 3.06 -4.39
CA GLU A 37 13.19 3.94 -3.81
C GLU A 37 12.61 4.72 -2.64
N ARG A 38 13.36 4.82 -1.54
CA ARG A 38 13.02 5.72 -0.42
C ARG A 38 14.29 6.34 0.16
N GLY A 39 14.44 7.65 -0.03
CA GLY A 39 15.68 8.36 0.28
C GLY A 39 16.81 7.86 -0.63
N ARG A 40 17.89 7.35 -0.03
CA ARG A 40 19.02 6.75 -0.76
C ARG A 40 18.93 5.23 -0.92
N ASN A 41 17.91 4.61 -0.31
CA ASN A 41 17.76 3.16 -0.30
C ASN A 41 16.90 2.70 -1.47
N ARG A 42 17.28 1.55 -2.03
CA ARG A 42 16.60 0.89 -3.14
C ARG A 42 16.25 -0.53 -2.74
N TYR A 43 14.99 -0.91 -2.91
CA TYR A 43 14.47 -2.23 -2.58
C TYR A 43 13.86 -2.85 -3.83
N MET A 44 14.29 -4.06 -4.17
CA MET A 44 13.76 -4.84 -5.28
C MET A 44 12.78 -5.88 -4.77
N PHE A 45 11.66 -6.04 -5.46
CA PHE A 45 10.59 -6.99 -5.14
C PHE A 45 10.28 -7.83 -6.37
N GLU A 46 9.92 -9.10 -6.19
CA GLU A 46 9.59 -10.01 -7.30
C GLU A 46 8.23 -9.72 -7.96
N ASN A 47 7.34 -8.99 -7.29
CA ASN A 47 6.01 -8.64 -7.78
C ASN A 47 5.47 -7.34 -7.15
N VAL A 48 4.36 -6.83 -7.70
CA VAL A 48 3.72 -5.60 -7.24
C VAL A 48 3.07 -5.77 -5.88
N GLU A 49 2.45 -6.91 -5.60
CA GLU A 49 1.83 -7.16 -4.30
C GLU A 49 2.84 -7.04 -3.16
N ALA A 50 4.03 -7.65 -3.33
CA ALA A 50 5.12 -7.54 -2.37
C ALA A 50 5.58 -6.10 -2.13
N ALA A 51 5.79 -5.32 -3.20
CA ALA A 51 6.16 -3.91 -3.09
C ALA A 51 5.04 -3.07 -2.45
N TYR A 52 3.78 -3.35 -2.77
CA TYR A 52 2.61 -2.67 -2.20
C TYR A 52 2.46 -2.96 -0.70
N GLN A 53 2.62 -4.21 -0.28
CA GLN A 53 2.59 -4.58 1.13
C GLN A 53 3.79 -3.97 1.86
N ALA A 54 5.00 -4.00 1.29
CA ALA A 54 6.19 -3.39 1.90
C ALA A 54 6.02 -1.89 2.20
N GLN A 55 5.26 -1.16 1.38
CA GLN A 55 4.92 0.25 1.65
C GLN A 55 4.06 0.42 2.92
N LYS A 56 3.20 -0.55 3.24
CA LYS A 56 2.41 -0.55 4.49
C LYS A 56 3.26 -0.93 5.70
N PHE A 57 4.20 -1.85 5.50
CA PHE A 57 5.00 -2.46 6.55
C PHE A 57 6.47 -2.07 6.39
N TRP A 58 6.76 -0.77 6.33
CA TRP A 58 8.12 -0.30 6.01
C TRP A 58 9.25 -0.85 6.90
N PRO A 59 9.06 -1.02 8.22
CA PRO A 59 10.09 -1.65 9.06
C PRO A 59 10.45 -3.08 8.64
N PHE A 60 9.58 -3.73 7.86
CA PHE A 60 9.70 -5.10 7.37
C PHE A 60 9.90 -5.16 5.84
N VAL A 61 10.39 -4.07 5.23
CA VAL A 61 10.53 -3.96 3.78
C VAL A 61 11.40 -5.06 3.17
N LYS A 62 12.42 -5.55 3.89
CA LYS A 62 13.38 -6.56 3.41
C LYS A 62 12.71 -7.94 3.29
N GLU A 63 11.74 -8.22 4.15
CA GLU A 63 11.02 -9.48 4.25
C GLU A 63 10.06 -9.70 3.08
N PHE A 64 9.66 -8.62 2.40
CA PHE A 64 8.85 -8.68 1.19
C PHE A 64 9.67 -8.85 -0.10
N GLN A 65 11.00 -8.70 -0.10
CA GLN A 65 11.77 -8.59 -1.34
C GLN A 65 11.77 -9.86 -2.20
N SER A 66 11.89 -11.03 -1.56
CA SER A 66 12.14 -12.31 -2.25
C SER A 66 10.98 -13.30 -2.13
N ILE A 67 9.76 -12.81 -1.90
CA ILE A 67 8.57 -13.64 -1.71
C ILE A 67 7.55 -13.43 -2.82
N SER A 68 6.77 -14.46 -3.12
CA SER A 68 5.67 -14.40 -4.07
C SER A 68 4.55 -13.47 -3.58
N GLY A 69 3.65 -13.08 -4.48
CA GLY A 69 2.52 -12.21 -4.11
C GLY A 69 1.62 -12.83 -3.03
N GLU A 70 1.42 -14.15 -3.08
CA GLU A 70 0.64 -14.89 -2.09
C GLU A 70 1.34 -14.93 -0.72
N GLU A 71 2.65 -15.12 -0.69
CA GLU A 71 3.44 -15.06 0.54
C GLU A 71 3.45 -13.64 1.11
N ALA A 72 3.56 -12.61 0.27
CA ALA A 72 3.47 -11.22 0.70
C ALA A 72 2.10 -10.89 1.31
N PHE A 73 1.02 -11.32 0.67
CA PHE A 73 -0.32 -11.16 1.21
C PHE A 73 -0.46 -11.87 2.56
N ARG A 74 0.03 -13.11 2.68
CA ARG A 74 0.00 -13.87 3.95
C ARG A 74 0.83 -13.21 5.04
N LEU A 75 2.05 -12.78 4.74
CA LEU A 75 2.93 -12.06 5.65
C LEU A 75 2.26 -10.78 6.16
N SER A 76 1.61 -10.02 5.27
CA SER A 76 0.88 -8.81 5.64
C SER A 76 -0.24 -9.06 6.67
N ARG A 77 -0.89 -10.23 6.63
CA ARG A 77 -1.91 -10.63 7.60
C ARG A 77 -1.32 -11.04 8.94
N GLN A 78 -0.13 -11.64 8.93
CA GLN A 78 0.61 -12.05 10.13
C GLN A 78 1.21 -10.86 10.87
N LEU A 79 1.70 -9.84 10.16
CA LEU A 79 2.37 -8.68 10.77
C LEU A 79 1.44 -7.77 11.60
N GLN A 80 0.12 -7.98 11.56
CA GLN A 80 -0.90 -7.32 12.40
C GLN A 80 -0.61 -5.83 12.74
N TRP A 81 -0.21 -5.05 11.73
CA TRP A 81 0.19 -3.65 11.91
C TRP A 81 -0.97 -2.79 12.39
N ASP A 82 -0.66 -1.73 13.16
CA ASP A 82 -1.60 -0.86 13.88
C ASP A 82 -2.58 -0.06 13.01
N GLY A 83 -2.56 -0.30 11.69
CA GLY A 83 -3.52 0.23 10.74
C GLY A 83 -3.33 1.69 10.38
N LYS A 84 -2.29 2.39 10.86
CA LYS A 84 -2.06 3.80 10.52
C LYS A 84 -1.48 3.98 9.11
N ALA A 85 -0.62 3.07 8.67
CA ALA A 85 -0.04 3.13 7.33
C ALA A 85 -1.12 2.77 6.29
N LEU A 86 -1.46 3.73 5.44
CA LEU A 86 -2.53 3.66 4.44
C LEU A 86 -3.94 3.43 5.04
N ALA A 87 -4.21 4.07 6.18
CA ALA A 87 -5.50 3.99 6.86
C ALA A 87 -6.65 4.47 5.95
N ARG A 88 -6.40 5.52 5.16
CA ARG A 88 -7.38 6.11 4.25
C ARG A 88 -7.38 5.37 2.91
N GLU A 89 -8.53 5.32 2.25
CA GLU A 89 -8.64 4.71 0.91
C GLU A 89 -7.71 5.39 -0.09
N ALA A 90 -7.65 6.73 -0.08
CA ALA A 90 -6.75 7.53 -0.92
C ALA A 90 -5.28 7.10 -0.80
N ASP A 91 -4.81 6.83 0.42
CA ASP A 91 -3.43 6.40 0.66
C ASP A 91 -3.16 5.03 0.00
N ARG A 92 -4.11 4.10 0.09
CA ARG A 92 -4.02 2.77 -0.55
C ARG A 92 -3.97 2.88 -2.07
N LEU A 93 -4.82 3.73 -2.64
CA LEU A 93 -4.85 3.99 -4.08
C LEU A 93 -3.56 4.64 -4.56
N SER A 94 -3.05 5.62 -3.83
CA SER A 94 -1.77 6.28 -4.12
C SER A 94 -0.59 5.29 -4.09
N ALA A 95 -0.49 4.48 -3.03
CA ALA A 95 0.56 3.47 -2.91
C ALA A 95 0.50 2.41 -4.02
N MET A 96 -0.72 1.96 -4.38
CA MET A 96 -0.93 1.01 -5.47
C MET A 96 -0.56 1.63 -6.83
N ARG A 97 -1.01 2.86 -7.11
CA ARG A 97 -0.69 3.58 -8.34
C ARG A 97 0.83 3.75 -8.50
N ALA A 98 1.52 4.11 -7.42
CA ALA A 98 2.99 4.21 -7.42
C ALA A 98 3.65 2.86 -7.80
N THR A 99 3.19 1.74 -7.25
CA THR A 99 3.73 0.41 -7.61
C THR A 99 3.39 -0.03 -9.03
N LEU A 100 2.19 0.30 -9.52
CA LEU A 100 1.81 0.03 -10.91
C LEU A 100 2.68 0.83 -11.88
N ALA A 101 2.99 2.09 -11.58
CA ALA A 101 3.90 2.90 -12.39
C ALA A 101 5.31 2.30 -12.50
N LEU A 102 5.78 1.60 -11.45
CA LEU A 102 7.05 0.85 -11.50
C LEU A 102 6.94 -0.37 -12.42
N LYS A 103 5.88 -1.18 -12.26
CA LYS A 103 5.63 -2.39 -13.08
C LYS A 103 5.46 -2.07 -14.55
N PHE A 104 4.72 -1.01 -14.84
CA PHE A 104 4.41 -0.54 -16.19
C PHE A 104 5.25 0.69 -16.54
N SER A 105 6.53 0.70 -16.14
CA SER A 105 7.43 1.81 -16.45
C SER A 105 7.52 2.05 -17.97
N PRO A 106 7.55 3.32 -18.44
CA PRO A 106 7.61 3.63 -19.87
C PRO A 106 8.73 2.90 -20.59
N GLY A 107 8.42 2.32 -21.75
CA GLY A 107 9.37 1.54 -22.56
C GLY A 107 9.55 0.08 -22.13
N SER A 108 9.05 -0.32 -20.95
CA SER A 108 9.08 -1.72 -20.53
C SER A 108 8.20 -2.62 -21.42
N PHE A 109 8.48 -3.93 -21.40
CA PHE A 109 7.63 -4.91 -22.08
C PHE A 109 6.19 -4.91 -21.55
N LEU A 110 6.02 -4.81 -20.23
CA LEU A 110 4.70 -4.78 -19.60
C LEU A 110 3.94 -3.50 -19.94
N ALA A 111 4.60 -2.35 -20.01
CA ALA A 111 3.97 -1.10 -20.45
C ALA A 111 3.39 -1.23 -21.87
N ARG A 112 4.14 -1.84 -22.80
CA ARG A 112 3.64 -2.14 -24.16
C ARG A 112 2.41 -3.06 -24.11
N LYS A 113 2.47 -4.14 -23.32
CA LYS A 113 1.33 -5.04 -23.13
C LYS A 113 0.09 -4.34 -22.56
N LEU A 114 0.27 -3.38 -21.64
CA LEU A 114 -0.83 -2.58 -21.12
C LEU A 114 -1.41 -1.64 -22.18
N ILE A 115 -0.57 -0.97 -22.97
CA ILE A 115 -1.01 -0.14 -24.12
C ILE A 115 -1.77 -0.99 -25.14
N ASP A 116 -1.28 -2.21 -25.43
CA ASP A 116 -1.92 -3.14 -26.39
C ASP A 116 -3.33 -3.57 -25.98
N THR A 117 -3.73 -3.35 -24.71
CA THR A 117 -5.12 -3.54 -24.31
C THR A 117 -6.06 -2.49 -24.92
N ARG A 118 -5.54 -1.39 -25.48
CA ARG A 118 -6.29 -0.28 -26.11
C ARG A 118 -7.36 0.27 -25.17
N SER A 119 -8.41 0.93 -25.67
CA SER A 119 -9.56 1.37 -24.87
C SER A 119 -10.49 0.21 -24.43
N THR A 120 -9.94 -0.87 -23.88
CA THR A 120 -10.69 -2.01 -23.30
C THR A 120 -10.93 -1.78 -21.82
N PHE A 121 -12.13 -2.14 -21.33
CA PHE A 121 -12.43 -2.17 -19.90
C PHE A 121 -11.62 -3.26 -19.20
N LEU A 122 -10.91 -2.92 -18.13
CA LEU A 122 -10.11 -3.85 -17.34
C LEU A 122 -10.87 -4.21 -16.04
N LEU A 123 -11.19 -5.49 -15.87
CA LEU A 123 -11.94 -6.02 -14.73
C LEU A 123 -11.06 -6.96 -13.90
N GLU A 124 -10.67 -6.55 -12.71
CA GLU A 124 -10.10 -7.46 -11.71
C GLU A 124 -11.25 -8.31 -11.15
N HIS A 125 -11.24 -9.61 -11.44
CA HIS A 125 -12.31 -10.54 -11.08
C HIS A 125 -11.80 -11.61 -10.13
N ASN A 126 -12.22 -11.59 -8.87
CA ASN A 126 -11.89 -12.67 -7.94
C ASN A 126 -12.91 -13.81 -8.03
N SER A 127 -12.49 -15.04 -7.70
CA SER A 127 -13.35 -16.23 -7.86
C SER A 127 -14.39 -16.43 -6.74
N PHE A 128 -14.36 -15.61 -5.68
CA PHE A 128 -15.20 -15.81 -4.49
C PHE A 128 -15.74 -14.48 -3.98
N THR A 129 -17.06 -14.43 -3.76
CA THR A 129 -17.71 -13.29 -3.12
C THR A 129 -17.24 -13.10 -1.69
N GLY A 130 -17.05 -11.84 -1.29
CA GLY A 130 -16.59 -11.45 0.04
C GLY A 130 -15.08 -11.50 0.22
N ARG A 131 -14.31 -11.97 -0.77
CA ARG A 131 -12.84 -12.05 -0.67
C ARG A 131 -12.15 -10.70 -0.85
N ASP A 132 -12.59 -9.88 -1.81
CA ASP A 132 -12.01 -8.56 -2.07
C ASP A 132 -12.98 -7.61 -2.76
N GLY A 133 -13.77 -6.87 -1.98
CA GLY A 133 -14.65 -5.83 -2.53
C GLY A 133 -13.97 -4.53 -2.92
N PHE A 134 -12.67 -4.37 -2.65
CA PHE A 134 -11.96 -3.10 -2.86
C PHE A 134 -11.18 -3.10 -4.18
N TRP A 135 -10.31 -4.08 -4.40
CA TRP A 135 -9.50 -4.12 -5.64
C TRP A 135 -10.22 -4.77 -6.80
N SER A 136 -11.16 -5.67 -6.52
CA SER A 136 -11.87 -6.49 -7.51
C SER A 136 -13.36 -6.14 -7.63
N ASP A 137 -14.06 -6.85 -8.51
CA ASP A 137 -15.52 -6.85 -8.68
C ASP A 137 -16.29 -7.61 -7.58
N ASN A 138 -15.59 -8.19 -6.60
CA ASN A 138 -16.15 -9.03 -5.54
C ASN A 138 -16.87 -10.30 -6.06
N SER A 139 -16.58 -10.76 -7.27
CA SER A 139 -17.14 -11.93 -7.94
C SER A 139 -18.63 -11.83 -8.31
N ASP A 140 -19.37 -10.93 -7.66
CA ASP A 140 -20.81 -10.68 -7.85
C ASP A 140 -21.10 -9.33 -8.51
N GLY A 141 -20.06 -8.53 -8.78
CA GLY A 141 -20.17 -7.21 -9.39
C GLY A 141 -20.41 -6.07 -8.40
N THR A 142 -20.45 -6.35 -7.09
CA THR A 142 -20.64 -5.32 -6.04
C THR A 142 -19.33 -4.61 -5.65
N GLY A 143 -18.19 -5.17 -6.07
CA GLY A 143 -16.87 -4.64 -5.76
C GLY A 143 -16.53 -3.33 -6.48
N LYS A 144 -15.48 -2.66 -6.00
CA LYS A 144 -15.05 -1.35 -6.48
C LYS A 144 -14.16 -1.44 -7.73
N ASN A 145 -13.58 -2.59 -8.06
CA ASN A 145 -12.65 -2.78 -9.20
C ASN A 145 -11.56 -1.68 -9.30
N TRP A 146 -11.01 -1.23 -8.16
CA TRP A 146 -10.02 -0.15 -8.15
C TRP A 146 -8.75 -0.52 -8.90
N LEU A 147 -8.35 -1.80 -8.92
CA LEU A 147 -7.15 -2.21 -9.64
C LEU A 147 -7.33 -2.03 -11.15
N GLY A 148 -8.48 -2.46 -11.70
CA GLY A 148 -8.84 -2.21 -13.09
C GLY A 148 -8.86 -0.72 -13.44
N ALA A 149 -9.45 0.11 -12.58
CA ALA A 149 -9.48 1.57 -12.75
C ALA A 149 -8.07 2.18 -12.80
N LEU A 150 -7.21 1.84 -11.83
CA LEU A 150 -5.84 2.36 -11.78
C LEU A 150 -4.99 1.92 -12.99
N LEU A 151 -5.20 0.71 -13.51
CA LEU A 151 -4.52 0.23 -14.71
C LEU A 151 -4.95 1.00 -15.97
N MET A 152 -6.24 1.33 -16.09
CA MET A 152 -6.73 2.16 -17.20
C MET A 152 -6.16 3.58 -17.13
N LEU A 153 -6.08 4.17 -15.93
CA LEU A 153 -5.40 5.46 -15.74
C LEU A 153 -3.89 5.37 -16.07
N GLN A 154 -3.22 4.30 -15.65
CA GLN A 154 -1.80 4.07 -15.97
C GLN A 154 -1.59 3.91 -17.50
N ARG A 155 -2.52 3.26 -18.21
CA ARG A 155 -2.49 3.12 -19.66
C ARG A 155 -2.58 4.48 -20.35
N MET A 156 -3.50 5.35 -19.91
CA MET A 156 -3.61 6.72 -20.39
C MET A 156 -2.34 7.53 -20.14
N ASP A 157 -1.75 7.44 -18.94
CA ASP A 157 -0.49 8.11 -18.61
C ASP A 157 0.66 7.67 -19.57
N LEU A 158 0.68 6.40 -19.98
CA LEU A 158 1.66 5.86 -20.92
C LEU A 158 1.44 6.30 -22.37
N LEU A 159 0.18 6.52 -22.78
CA LEU A 159 -0.16 6.97 -24.13
C LEU A 159 0.25 8.42 -24.38
N LYS A 160 0.40 9.26 -23.33
CA LYS A 160 0.78 10.69 -23.44
C LYS A 160 -0.11 11.46 -24.44
N GLY A 161 -1.40 11.12 -24.51
CA GLY A 161 -2.35 11.74 -25.43
C GLY A 161 -2.18 11.36 -26.92
N LYS A 162 -1.41 10.32 -27.24
CA LYS A 162 -1.24 9.84 -28.63
C LYS A 162 -2.42 9.02 -29.15
N GLU A 163 -3.20 8.43 -28.25
CA GLU A 163 -4.40 7.65 -28.56
C GLU A 163 -5.46 7.93 -27.49
N GLU A 164 -6.73 7.84 -27.89
CA GLU A 164 -7.88 8.04 -27.00
C GLU A 164 -8.09 6.78 -26.15
N ASP A 165 -8.12 6.96 -24.83
CA ASP A 165 -8.54 5.93 -23.87
C ASP A 165 -9.86 6.39 -23.24
N HIS A 166 -10.96 6.10 -23.94
CA HIS A 166 -12.29 6.55 -23.53
C HIS A 166 -12.67 6.06 -22.13
N TRP A 167 -12.17 4.90 -21.70
CA TRP A 167 -12.42 4.44 -20.33
C TRP A 167 -11.67 5.27 -19.30
N ALA A 168 -10.42 5.63 -19.57
CA ALA A 168 -9.66 6.49 -18.67
C ALA A 168 -10.24 7.92 -18.61
N GLU A 169 -10.66 8.48 -19.75
CA GLU A 169 -11.33 9.79 -19.81
C GLU A 169 -12.67 9.77 -19.04
N TRP A 170 -13.48 8.74 -19.27
CA TRP A 170 -14.73 8.55 -18.55
C TRP A 170 -14.49 8.33 -17.05
N LEU A 171 -13.44 7.59 -16.68
CA LEU A 171 -13.02 7.39 -15.29
C LEU A 171 -12.67 8.71 -14.61
N LEU A 172 -11.90 9.60 -15.24
CA LEU A 172 -11.58 10.90 -14.66
C LEU A 172 -12.83 11.74 -14.32
N SER A 173 -13.95 11.49 -15.00
CA SER A 173 -15.24 12.15 -14.72
C SER A 173 -16.09 11.43 -13.65
N ASN A 174 -15.77 10.17 -13.32
CA ASN A 174 -16.62 9.29 -12.51
C ASN A 174 -15.91 8.69 -11.28
N VAL A 175 -14.60 8.85 -11.22
CA VAL A 175 -13.72 8.21 -10.25
C VAL A 175 -12.68 9.23 -9.84
N HIS A 176 -12.56 9.45 -8.54
CA HIS A 176 -11.60 10.40 -7.97
C HIS A 176 -10.63 9.60 -7.08
N PRO A 177 -9.50 9.12 -7.63
CA PRO A 177 -8.53 8.32 -6.87
C PRO A 177 -7.97 9.05 -5.65
N GLU A 178 -7.90 10.38 -5.70
CA GLU A 178 -7.37 11.23 -4.62
C GLU A 178 -8.28 11.26 -3.39
N SER A 179 -9.59 11.14 -3.59
CA SER A 179 -10.57 11.07 -2.50
C SER A 179 -11.00 9.65 -2.17
N GLY A 180 -10.74 8.68 -3.06
CA GLY A 180 -11.26 7.32 -2.97
C GLY A 180 -12.76 7.20 -3.25
N THR A 181 -13.38 8.22 -3.86
CA THR A 181 -14.81 8.20 -4.16
C THR A 181 -15.12 7.65 -5.54
N LEU A 182 -16.21 6.90 -5.65
CA LEU A 182 -16.75 6.33 -6.89
C LEU A 182 -18.17 6.83 -7.10
N THR A 183 -18.53 7.16 -8.34
CA THR A 183 -19.93 7.44 -8.69
C THR A 183 -20.78 6.17 -8.65
N PRO A 184 -22.10 6.27 -8.45
CA PRO A 184 -23.01 5.13 -8.60
C PRO A 184 -22.92 4.45 -9.98
N ASP A 185 -22.68 5.23 -11.03
CA ASP A 185 -22.56 4.73 -12.40
C ASP A 185 -21.39 3.77 -12.58
N TRP A 186 -20.26 4.01 -11.88
CA TRP A 186 -19.13 3.10 -11.92
C TRP A 186 -19.49 1.69 -11.44
N ARG A 187 -20.20 1.56 -10.30
CA ARG A 187 -20.61 0.25 -9.79
C ARG A 187 -21.52 -0.49 -10.76
N LYS A 188 -22.42 0.24 -11.42
CA LYS A 188 -23.28 -0.31 -12.47
C LYS A 188 -22.46 -0.87 -13.62
N VAL A 189 -21.43 -0.13 -14.08
CA VAL A 189 -20.53 -0.59 -15.14
C VAL A 189 -19.75 -1.84 -14.71
N VAL A 190 -19.24 -1.90 -13.48
CA VAL A 190 -18.56 -3.10 -12.95
C VAL A 190 -19.49 -4.32 -12.95
N GLY A 191 -20.74 -4.15 -12.50
CA GLY A 191 -21.75 -5.21 -12.55
C GLY A 191 -22.06 -5.71 -13.97
N LEU A 192 -22.18 -4.79 -14.94
CA LEU A 192 -22.37 -5.13 -16.36
C LEU A 192 -21.16 -5.89 -16.93
N ALA A 193 -19.94 -5.42 -16.63
CA ALA A 193 -18.70 -6.08 -17.06
C ALA A 193 -18.61 -7.51 -16.47
N ARG A 194 -18.90 -7.66 -15.18
CA ARG A 194 -18.96 -8.98 -14.53
C ARG A 194 -19.98 -9.89 -15.20
N ASN A 195 -21.19 -9.42 -15.49
CA ASN A 195 -22.21 -10.25 -16.13
C ASN A 195 -21.78 -10.71 -17.54
N ALA A 196 -21.17 -9.81 -18.32
CA ALA A 196 -20.60 -10.15 -19.63
C ALA A 196 -19.48 -11.20 -19.54
N LEU A 197 -18.62 -11.12 -18.53
CA LEU A 197 -17.59 -12.14 -18.26
C LEU A 197 -18.23 -13.51 -17.99
N PHE A 198 -19.24 -13.58 -17.12
CA PHE A 198 -19.89 -14.85 -16.77
C PHE A 198 -20.60 -15.49 -17.95
N GLU A 199 -21.27 -14.70 -18.79
CA GLU A 199 -21.87 -15.20 -20.05
C GLU A 199 -20.80 -15.84 -20.95
N LYS A 200 -19.63 -15.20 -21.06
CA LYS A 200 -18.52 -15.72 -21.85
C LYS A 200 -17.90 -16.99 -21.27
N LEU A 201 -17.75 -17.07 -19.95
CA LEU A 201 -17.25 -18.26 -19.26
C LEU A 201 -18.21 -19.45 -19.43
N ARG A 202 -19.52 -19.23 -19.33
CA ARG A 202 -20.55 -20.28 -19.54
C ARG A 202 -20.52 -20.82 -20.97
N THR A 203 -20.47 -19.93 -21.95
CA THR A 203 -20.43 -20.31 -23.38
C THR A 203 -19.13 -21.00 -23.78
N THR A 204 -18.01 -20.66 -23.13
CA THR A 204 -16.72 -21.34 -23.35
C THR A 204 -16.74 -22.74 -22.72
N SER A 205 -17.28 -22.86 -21.51
CA SER A 205 -17.40 -24.15 -20.81
C SER A 205 -18.32 -25.12 -21.55
N SER A 206 -19.39 -24.64 -22.20
CA SER A 206 -20.27 -25.51 -23.00
C SER A 206 -19.61 -26.02 -24.28
N ARG A 207 -18.74 -25.21 -24.91
CA ARG A 207 -18.03 -25.59 -26.15
C ARG A 207 -16.92 -26.61 -25.94
N LEU A 208 -16.28 -26.59 -24.78
CA LEU A 208 -15.22 -27.55 -24.44
C LEU A 208 -15.75 -28.97 -24.17
N GLY A 209 -17.08 -29.16 -24.22
CA GLY A 209 -17.73 -30.44 -23.96
C GLY A 209 -17.62 -30.86 -22.50
N LYS A 210 -18.41 -31.86 -22.09
CA LYS A 210 -18.08 -32.59 -20.86
C LYS A 210 -16.64 -33.10 -21.02
N PRO A 211 -15.77 -32.98 -20.02
CA PRO A 211 -14.43 -33.55 -20.11
C PRO A 211 -14.58 -35.00 -20.56
N SER A 212 -13.82 -35.38 -21.59
CA SER A 212 -13.76 -36.78 -22.05
C SER A 212 -13.65 -37.68 -20.81
N PRO A 213 -14.35 -38.83 -20.75
CA PRO A 213 -14.24 -39.78 -19.64
C PRO A 213 -12.78 -40.12 -19.27
N GLU A 214 -11.86 -39.94 -20.22
CA GLU A 214 -10.42 -40.12 -20.08
C GLU A 214 -9.73 -39.00 -19.26
N ALA A 215 -10.14 -37.73 -19.40
CA ALA A 215 -9.64 -36.63 -18.56
C ALA A 215 -10.18 -36.72 -17.11
N ALA A 216 -11.37 -37.30 -16.93
CA ALA A 216 -11.93 -37.61 -15.60
C ALA A 216 -11.23 -38.81 -14.91
N ARG A 217 -10.49 -39.64 -15.66
CA ARG A 217 -9.64 -40.71 -15.09
C ARG A 217 -8.29 -40.19 -14.60
N ILE A 218 -7.72 -39.17 -15.25
CA ILE A 218 -6.43 -38.57 -14.85
C ILE A 218 -6.57 -37.70 -13.58
N SER A 219 -7.74 -37.12 -13.33
CA SER A 219 -8.02 -36.40 -12.06
C SER A 219 -8.30 -37.33 -10.86
N LYS A 220 -8.33 -38.65 -11.07
CA LYS A 220 -8.39 -39.69 -10.02
C LYS A 220 -7.07 -40.47 -9.90
N GLY A 221 -5.93 -39.80 -10.08
CA GLY A 221 -4.65 -40.33 -9.60
C GLY A 221 -4.74 -40.63 -8.09
N PRO A 222 -4.07 -41.68 -7.59
CA PRO A 222 -4.31 -42.20 -6.24
C PRO A 222 -4.10 -41.09 -5.21
N GLN A 223 -5.17 -40.74 -4.50
CA GLN A 223 -5.04 -40.12 -3.19
C GLN A 223 -4.13 -41.04 -2.38
N ARG A 224 -2.88 -40.61 -2.15
CA ARG A 224 -2.11 -41.12 -1.02
C ARG A 224 -2.96 -40.85 0.21
N GLN A 225 -3.65 -41.90 0.67
CA GLN A 225 -4.18 -41.93 2.03
C GLN A 225 -2.95 -41.76 2.93
N LEU A 226 -2.85 -40.61 3.57
CA LEU A 226 -2.03 -40.49 4.76
C LEU A 226 -2.58 -41.53 5.76
N PRO A 227 -1.73 -42.37 6.37
CA PRO A 227 -2.19 -43.41 7.27
C PRO A 227 -2.94 -42.75 8.44
N ALA A 228 -4.15 -43.23 8.69
CA ALA A 228 -4.87 -42.91 9.91
C ALA A 228 -4.03 -43.39 11.11
N PRO A 229 -3.94 -42.62 12.21
CA PRO A 229 -3.25 -43.08 13.41
C PRO A 229 -4.03 -44.27 13.99
N SER A 230 -3.39 -45.44 14.00
CA SER A 230 -3.95 -46.63 14.63
C SER A 230 -4.00 -46.45 16.14
N ALA A 231 -5.22 -46.41 16.68
CA ALA A 231 -5.47 -46.65 18.08
C ALA A 231 -5.32 -48.15 18.36
N GLN A 232 -4.40 -48.49 19.28
CA GLN A 232 -4.30 -49.69 20.13
C GLN A 232 -2.91 -50.36 20.08
N ALA A 233 -2.11 -50.03 21.10
CA ALA A 233 -1.41 -51.04 21.90
C ALA A 233 -1.09 -50.41 23.27
N CYS A 234 -2.01 -50.61 24.20
CA CYS A 234 -1.82 -50.35 25.61
C CYS A 234 -0.93 -51.47 26.16
N ASN A 235 0.29 -51.16 26.61
CA ASN A 235 0.95 -51.96 27.65
C ASN A 235 2.11 -51.19 28.32
N ARG A 236 1.78 -50.61 29.48
CA ARG A 236 2.48 -50.79 30.76
C ARG A 236 4.01 -50.78 30.74
N GLN A 237 4.61 -49.61 30.89
CA GLN A 237 5.83 -49.44 31.70
C GLN A 237 5.72 -48.19 32.59
N LYS A 238 6.43 -48.31 33.72
CA LYS A 238 6.36 -47.56 34.98
C LYS A 238 6.41 -46.04 34.85
N ALA A 239 5.79 -45.41 35.84
CA ALA A 239 5.95 -44.01 36.19
C ALA A 239 7.42 -43.68 36.48
N GLU A 240 7.96 -42.74 35.72
CA GLU A 240 9.10 -41.90 36.10
C GLU A 240 8.64 -40.43 36.02
N SER A 241 9.22 -39.61 36.87
CA SER A 241 8.81 -38.29 37.36
C SER A 241 8.63 -37.19 36.29
N PRO A 242 7.76 -36.19 36.53
CA PRO A 242 7.65 -35.00 35.70
C PRO A 242 8.59 -33.90 36.21
N GLU A 243 9.87 -33.96 35.86
CA GLU A 243 10.77 -32.80 35.81
C GLU A 243 11.49 -32.86 34.46
N GLU A 244 11.56 -31.72 33.76
CA GLU A 244 12.25 -31.51 32.47
C GLU A 244 11.48 -31.85 31.17
N LEU A 245 10.37 -31.14 30.92
CA LEU A 245 10.01 -30.75 29.54
C LEU A 245 10.19 -29.24 29.42
N GLY A 246 11.35 -28.83 28.89
CA GLY A 246 11.64 -27.43 28.58
C GLY A 246 10.63 -26.90 27.57
N THR A 247 9.86 -25.90 27.96
CA THR A 247 9.03 -25.12 27.04
C THR A 247 9.95 -24.21 26.23
N ASP A 248 10.41 -24.69 25.08
CA ASP A 248 11.13 -23.85 24.11
C ASP A 248 10.17 -22.77 23.60
N VAL A 249 10.31 -21.57 24.16
CA VAL A 249 9.75 -20.36 23.58
C VAL A 249 10.43 -20.19 22.21
N PRO A 250 9.69 -19.93 21.11
CA PRO A 250 10.30 -19.83 19.80
C PRO A 250 11.40 -18.74 19.83
N GLU A 251 12.66 -19.11 19.60
CA GLU A 251 13.85 -18.23 19.56
C GLU A 251 13.75 -17.07 18.55
N ARG A 252 12.61 -16.91 17.87
CA ARG A 252 12.41 -16.04 16.72
C ARG A 252 11.44 -14.90 16.95
N VAL A 253 11.21 -14.44 18.19
CA VAL A 253 10.31 -13.29 18.45
C VAL A 253 11.00 -12.21 19.26
N GLN A 254 10.92 -10.96 18.78
CA GLN A 254 11.43 -9.78 19.45
C GLN A 254 10.30 -8.75 19.65
N TRP A 255 10.21 -8.23 20.88
CA TRP A 255 9.28 -7.17 21.24
C TRP A 255 10.00 -5.83 21.32
N TRP A 256 9.31 -4.74 20.99
CA TRP A 256 9.83 -3.37 20.98
C TRP A 256 8.86 -2.38 21.62
N SER A 257 9.40 -1.32 22.21
CA SER A 257 8.65 -0.17 22.71
C SER A 257 9.12 1.13 22.04
N ASP A 258 8.20 2.07 21.82
CA ASP A 258 8.56 3.42 21.39
C ASP A 258 9.25 4.18 22.53
N ALA A 259 10.50 4.58 22.33
CA ALA A 259 11.29 5.30 23.33
C ALA A 259 11.03 6.82 23.34
N SER A 260 10.18 7.35 22.46
CA SER A 260 9.89 8.78 22.42
C SER A 260 9.00 9.21 23.59
N GLU A 261 9.52 10.09 24.45
CA GLU A 261 8.73 10.73 25.52
C GLU A 261 7.75 11.78 24.98
N ARG A 262 7.91 12.20 23.72
CA ARG A 262 7.04 13.15 23.03
C ARG A 262 6.82 12.71 21.59
N ARG A 263 5.54 12.67 21.16
CA ARG A 263 5.09 12.29 19.80
C ARG A 263 5.68 13.12 18.65
N SER A 264 6.38 14.22 18.93
CA SER A 264 6.96 15.12 17.91
C SER A 264 8.42 14.84 17.57
N ALA A 265 9.14 14.01 18.34
CA ALA A 265 10.48 13.56 18.01
C ALA A 265 10.37 12.16 17.39
N GLY A 266 10.88 11.95 16.17
CA GLY A 266 10.71 10.70 15.42
C GLY A 266 10.89 9.45 16.29
N SER A 267 9.88 8.57 16.28
CA SER A 267 9.83 7.39 17.15
C SER A 267 11.09 6.53 17.01
N LYS A 268 11.79 6.31 18.13
CA LYS A 268 12.93 5.42 18.22
C LYS A 268 12.48 4.14 18.90
N TRP A 269 12.32 3.06 18.13
CA TRP A 269 11.97 1.76 18.68
C TRP A 269 13.15 1.17 19.45
N GLN A 270 12.91 0.73 20.68
CA GLN A 270 13.89 0.05 21.51
C GLN A 270 13.42 -1.38 21.82
N PRO A 271 14.29 -2.40 21.66
CA PRO A 271 13.93 -3.76 22.00
C PRO A 271 13.76 -3.87 23.53
N PHE A 272 12.78 -4.66 23.97
CA PHE A 272 12.73 -5.06 25.37
C PHE A 272 13.92 -5.95 25.72
N ALA A 273 14.36 -5.89 26.98
CA ALA A 273 15.27 -6.89 27.54
C ALA A 273 14.70 -8.30 27.32
N GLN A 274 15.57 -9.28 27.08
CA GLN A 274 15.17 -10.64 26.69
C GLN A 274 14.16 -11.26 27.65
N GLU A 275 14.33 -11.07 28.96
CA GLU A 275 13.40 -11.57 29.99
C GLU A 275 12.00 -10.97 29.86
N ILE A 276 11.91 -9.64 29.65
CA ILE A 276 10.63 -8.95 29.45
C ILE A 276 10.00 -9.40 28.12
N GLY A 277 10.80 -9.52 27.06
CA GLY A 277 10.35 -10.02 25.76
C GLY A 277 9.75 -11.43 25.84
N ARG A 278 10.40 -12.34 26.56
CA ARG A 278 9.89 -13.70 26.81
C ARG A 278 8.56 -13.67 27.58
N LYS A 279 8.48 -12.87 28.64
CA LYS A 279 7.26 -12.73 29.44
C LYS A 279 6.08 -12.17 28.63
N LEU A 280 6.34 -11.17 27.80
CA LEU A 280 5.34 -10.60 26.88
C LEU A 280 4.89 -11.64 25.86
N GLU A 281 5.81 -12.44 25.32
CA GLU A 281 5.49 -13.49 24.37
C GLU A 281 4.62 -14.60 24.98
N GLU A 282 5.00 -15.12 26.14
CA GLU A 282 4.21 -16.14 26.86
C GLU A 282 2.79 -15.64 27.15
N ALA A 283 2.66 -14.41 27.64
CA ALA A 283 1.36 -13.82 27.94
C ALA A 283 0.53 -13.56 26.67
N TYR A 284 1.17 -13.15 25.56
CA TYR A 284 0.51 -12.96 24.28
C TYR A 284 0.02 -14.30 23.69
N GLN A 285 0.83 -15.36 23.75
CA GLN A 285 0.42 -16.70 23.31
C GLN A 285 -0.72 -17.25 24.15
N ALA A 286 -0.66 -17.08 25.48
CA ALA A 286 -1.76 -17.46 26.37
C ALA A 286 -3.06 -16.71 26.02
N TYR A 287 -2.97 -15.41 25.72
CA TYR A 287 -4.11 -14.61 25.25
C TYR A 287 -4.66 -15.11 23.91
N GLN A 288 -3.81 -15.46 22.93
CA GLN A 288 -4.25 -16.02 21.64
C GLN A 288 -4.96 -17.36 21.81
N SER A 289 -4.57 -18.18 22.78
CA SER A 289 -5.20 -19.47 23.08
C SER A 289 -6.47 -19.39 23.95
N GLU A 290 -7.02 -18.18 24.17
CA GLU A 290 -8.18 -17.92 25.05
C GLU A 290 -7.98 -18.34 26.53
N LYS A 291 -6.75 -18.66 26.94
CA LYS A 291 -6.41 -19.12 28.30
C LYS A 291 -5.80 -18.03 29.19
N GLY A 292 -5.49 -16.87 28.63
CA GLY A 292 -4.76 -15.78 29.30
C GLY A 292 -5.60 -14.52 29.54
N LYS A 293 -5.23 -13.76 30.58
CA LYS A 293 -5.68 -12.37 30.70
C LYS A 293 -5.11 -11.59 29.50
N GLY A 294 -5.92 -10.75 28.86
CA GLY A 294 -5.49 -9.90 27.73
C GLY A 294 -4.52 -8.79 28.11
N GLN A 295 -3.70 -8.97 29.15
CA GLN A 295 -2.71 -8.03 29.65
C GLN A 295 -1.51 -8.74 30.31
N CYS A 296 -0.36 -8.07 30.33
CA CYS A 296 0.88 -8.53 30.96
C CYS A 296 1.55 -7.38 31.72
N SER A 297 1.87 -7.60 33.00
CA SER A 297 2.56 -6.62 33.85
C SER A 297 4.03 -7.00 34.06
N TYR A 298 4.94 -6.03 33.99
CA TYR A 298 6.38 -6.16 34.17
C TYR A 298 6.97 -4.86 34.75
N LYS A 299 8.27 -4.83 34.99
CA LYS A 299 8.97 -3.64 35.48
C LYS A 299 10.12 -3.27 34.56
N ILE A 300 10.36 -1.97 34.39
CA ILE A 300 11.59 -1.43 33.79
C ILE A 300 12.28 -0.60 34.89
N GLY A 301 13.37 -1.10 35.46
CA GLY A 301 13.91 -0.56 36.70
C GLY A 301 12.92 -0.74 37.86
N SER A 302 12.61 0.34 38.59
CA SER A 302 11.59 0.36 39.64
C SER A 302 10.16 0.49 39.13
N ASP A 303 9.99 0.90 37.87
CA ASP A 303 8.73 1.41 37.39
C ASP A 303 7.83 0.29 36.86
N PRO A 304 6.58 0.15 37.36
CA PRO A 304 5.65 -0.86 36.90
C PRO A 304 5.01 -0.46 35.58
N TYR A 305 4.95 -1.41 34.64
CA TYR A 305 4.28 -1.27 33.35
C TYR A 305 3.30 -2.40 33.12
N THR A 306 2.18 -2.08 32.47
CA THR A 306 1.21 -3.06 31.99
C THR A 306 0.96 -2.88 30.48
N VAL A 307 1.09 -3.96 29.72
CA VAL A 307 0.70 -4.04 28.30
C VAL A 307 -0.66 -4.71 28.18
N THR A 308 -1.58 -4.15 27.40
CA THR A 308 -2.88 -4.77 27.09
C THR A 308 -2.91 -5.25 25.64
N PHE A 309 -3.07 -6.56 25.42
CA PHE A 309 -3.06 -7.19 24.09
C PHE A 309 -4.39 -7.06 23.34
N ALA A 310 -5.49 -6.85 24.07
CA ALA A 310 -6.84 -6.72 23.49
C ALA A 310 -7.07 -5.38 22.75
N ARG A 311 -6.14 -4.41 22.84
CA ARG A 311 -6.25 -3.10 22.19
C ARG A 311 -5.28 -3.00 21.01
N ARG A 312 -5.73 -2.36 19.92
CA ARG A 312 -4.93 -2.07 18.73
C ARG A 312 -4.91 -0.56 18.47
N PRO A 313 -3.73 0.11 18.43
CA PRO A 313 -2.38 -0.43 18.69
C PRO A 313 -2.22 -1.01 20.10
N MET A 314 -1.30 -1.99 20.25
CA MET A 314 -0.85 -2.42 21.57
C MET A 314 0.00 -1.29 22.19
N TYR A 315 -0.21 -1.03 23.47
CA TYR A 315 0.58 -0.05 24.20
C TYR A 315 0.87 -0.56 25.61
N GLN A 316 2.03 -0.18 26.14
CA GLN A 316 2.35 -0.27 27.55
C GLN A 316 1.87 1.00 28.26
N VAL A 317 1.43 0.87 29.50
CA VAL A 317 1.10 1.97 30.40
C VAL A 317 2.02 1.86 31.60
N ASN A 318 2.69 2.95 31.99
CA ASN A 318 3.34 3.01 33.30
C ASN A 318 2.23 3.13 34.36
N ASP A 319 2.14 2.17 35.28
CA ASP A 319 1.02 2.09 36.22
C ASP A 319 1.05 3.19 37.29
N GLN A 320 2.19 3.88 37.48
CA GLN A 320 2.32 5.01 38.40
C GLN A 320 2.01 6.34 37.72
N THR A 321 2.53 6.55 36.51
CA THR A 321 2.44 7.85 35.81
C THR A 321 1.30 7.92 34.80
N GLY A 322 0.73 6.78 34.41
CA GLY A 322 -0.26 6.67 33.32
C GLY A 322 0.34 6.87 31.92
N ASN A 323 1.65 7.09 31.81
CA ASN A 323 2.33 7.33 30.53
C ASN A 323 2.20 6.12 29.60
N LYS A 324 1.75 6.37 28.36
CA LYS A 324 1.54 5.33 27.36
C LYS A 324 2.65 5.33 26.32
N ARG A 325 3.14 4.15 25.96
CA ARG A 325 4.08 3.94 24.85
C ARG A 325 3.60 2.82 23.95
N ASP A 326 3.73 2.98 22.65
CA ASP A 326 3.34 1.94 21.69
C ASP A 326 4.29 0.73 21.85
N VAL A 327 3.74 -0.47 21.64
CA VAL A 327 4.46 -1.74 21.72
C VAL A 327 4.21 -2.55 20.45
N ILE A 328 5.27 -3.12 19.88
CA ILE A 328 5.17 -3.98 18.69
C ILE A 328 5.87 -5.31 18.94
N ARG A 329 5.35 -6.35 18.29
CA ARG A 329 5.90 -7.71 18.26
C ARG A 329 6.40 -7.99 16.84
N THR A 330 7.61 -8.52 16.71
CA THR A 330 8.25 -8.83 15.41
C THR A 330 8.84 -10.23 15.43
N CYS A 331 8.93 -10.88 14.28
CA CYS A 331 9.70 -12.12 14.15
C CYS A 331 11.19 -11.76 13.91
N ALA A 332 12.12 -12.38 14.63
CA ALA A 332 13.53 -11.98 14.82
C ALA A 332 14.44 -12.03 13.57
N ALA A 333 13.88 -12.08 12.37
CA ALA A 333 14.63 -11.80 11.13
C ALA A 333 14.78 -10.28 10.86
N ALA A 334 14.19 -9.43 11.68
CA ALA A 334 14.00 -8.00 11.39
C ALA A 334 14.50 -7.09 12.52
N LYS A 335 15.63 -6.41 12.30
CA LYS A 335 15.99 -5.21 13.08
C LYS A 335 15.30 -4.01 12.42
N PRO A 336 14.45 -3.22 13.11
CA PRO A 336 14.09 -1.89 12.67
C PRO A 336 15.34 -1.01 12.78
N GLU A 337 16.06 -0.79 11.67
CA GLU A 337 17.28 0.02 11.66
C GLU A 337 16.97 1.50 11.92
N VAL A 338 17.60 2.03 12.97
CA VAL A 338 17.75 3.46 13.26
C VAL A 338 18.84 4.00 12.35
N ALA A 339 18.53 5.00 11.51
CA ALA A 339 19.52 5.73 10.73
C ALA A 339 20.44 6.51 11.68
N ALA A 340 21.71 6.10 11.75
CA ALA A 340 22.78 6.86 12.38
C ALA A 340 23.62 7.50 11.27
N ASP A 341 23.66 8.82 11.25
CA ASP A 341 24.56 9.60 10.40
C ASP A 341 26.00 9.41 10.88
N ASN A 342 26.88 8.93 9.99
CA ASN A 342 28.32 9.06 10.12
C ASN A 342 28.87 9.72 8.86
N MET A 343 29.54 10.86 9.05
CA MET A 343 30.18 11.66 8.01
C MET A 343 31.68 11.32 7.85
N CYS A 344 32.15 11.56 6.62
CA CYS A 344 33.54 11.80 6.16
C CYS A 344 34.40 10.56 5.82
N GLY A 345 35.00 10.41 4.62
CA GLY A 345 35.04 11.28 3.44
C GLY A 345 35.85 10.68 2.27
N GLN A 346 35.71 11.33 1.09
CA GLN A 346 36.60 11.40 -0.10
C GLN A 346 36.97 10.08 -0.84
N GLN A 347 37.09 9.95 -2.18
CA GLN A 347 37.24 10.87 -3.31
C GLN A 347 37.07 10.09 -4.65
N SER A 348 37.00 10.84 -5.77
CA SER A 348 37.25 10.50 -7.19
C SER A 348 36.05 10.26 -8.14
N ARG A 349 36.02 11.11 -9.19
CA ARG A 349 35.22 11.02 -10.43
C ARG A 349 36.06 10.29 -11.50
N PRO A 350 35.44 9.78 -12.58
CA PRO A 350 35.45 10.58 -13.82
C PRO A 350 34.11 10.61 -14.59
N SER A 351 34.16 11.49 -15.59
CA SER A 351 33.16 11.99 -16.54
C SER A 351 32.57 11.00 -17.54
N SER A 352 31.30 11.18 -17.91
CA SER A 352 30.91 11.50 -19.30
C SER A 352 29.41 11.84 -19.44
N THR A 353 29.18 12.75 -20.38
CA THR A 353 27.96 13.41 -20.87
C THR A 353 26.76 12.54 -21.22
N SER A 354 25.56 13.08 -20.91
CA SER A 354 24.34 13.15 -21.76
C SER A 354 23.01 12.74 -21.09
N VAL A 355 22.57 13.42 -20.01
CA VAL A 355 21.13 13.43 -19.63
C VAL A 355 20.75 14.78 -18.97
N ALA A 356 20.76 15.85 -19.75
CA ALA A 356 20.27 17.16 -19.30
C ALA A 356 18.75 17.27 -19.58
N SER A 357 17.93 16.63 -18.75
CA SER A 357 16.49 16.98 -18.66
C SER A 357 15.85 16.48 -17.35
N ALA A 358 16.31 15.35 -16.78
CA ALA A 358 15.76 14.80 -15.54
C ALA A 358 16.50 15.26 -14.26
N ALA A 359 17.75 15.72 -14.37
CA ALA A 359 18.58 16.13 -13.22
C ALA A 359 18.16 17.48 -12.61
N ALA A 360 17.35 18.29 -13.33
CA ALA A 360 16.87 19.58 -12.86
C ALA A 360 15.72 19.48 -11.83
N MET A 361 15.09 18.30 -11.66
CA MET A 361 13.95 18.13 -10.73
C MET A 361 14.33 17.66 -9.33
N LYS A 362 15.54 17.09 -9.12
CA LYS A 362 15.93 16.49 -7.83
C LYS A 362 16.87 17.35 -6.97
N SER A 363 17.47 18.42 -7.49
CA SER A 363 18.34 19.30 -6.67
C SER A 363 17.62 20.48 -5.98
N VAL A 364 16.31 20.66 -6.20
CA VAL A 364 15.51 21.75 -5.61
C VAL A 364 14.83 21.35 -4.29
N ALA A 365 14.95 20.09 -3.85
CA ALA A 365 14.19 19.58 -2.71
C ALA A 365 14.77 19.97 -1.32
N ASN A 366 16.00 20.47 -1.23
CA ASN A 366 16.70 20.65 0.06
C ASN A 366 17.23 22.06 0.38
N SER A 367 16.82 23.11 -0.33
CA SER A 367 16.90 24.47 0.25
C SER A 367 15.76 25.37 -0.24
N THR A 368 15.12 26.05 0.71
CA THR A 368 14.30 27.26 0.50
C THR A 368 13.25 27.18 -0.62
N LYS A 369 12.22 26.33 -0.46
CA LYS A 369 11.02 26.48 -1.29
C LYS A 369 10.38 27.85 -1.02
N PRO A 370 10.01 28.62 -2.05
CA PRO A 370 9.37 29.92 -1.83
C PRO A 370 8.05 29.73 -1.07
N GLN A 371 7.87 30.48 0.01
CA GLN A 371 6.61 30.51 0.74
C GLN A 371 5.76 31.65 0.21
N TRP A 372 4.68 31.32 -0.50
CA TRP A 372 3.72 32.34 -0.92
C TRP A 372 2.87 32.76 0.26
N LYS A 373 2.54 34.05 0.31
CA LYS A 373 1.65 34.64 1.31
C LYS A 373 0.66 35.56 0.63
N TRP A 374 -0.53 35.70 1.21
CA TRP A 374 -1.54 36.67 0.79
C TRP A 374 -1.94 37.57 1.96
N ARG A 375 -2.38 38.79 1.68
CA ARG A 375 -2.76 39.75 2.72
C ARG A 375 -4.23 39.56 3.10
N SER A 376 -4.50 39.23 4.36
CA SER A 376 -5.87 39.05 4.84
C SER A 376 -6.63 40.38 4.89
N THR A 377 -7.92 40.34 4.59
CA THR A 377 -8.83 41.49 4.76
C THR A 377 -9.40 41.59 6.18
N GLN A 378 -9.17 40.59 7.03
CA GLN A 378 -9.62 40.64 8.42
C GLN A 378 -8.80 41.68 9.18
N VAL A 379 -9.49 42.57 9.90
CA VAL A 379 -8.84 43.64 10.68
C VAL A 379 -7.84 43.01 11.66
N GLY A 380 -6.57 43.41 11.56
CA GLY A 380 -5.48 42.90 12.41
C GLY A 380 -4.76 41.65 11.91
N GLN A 381 -5.24 40.97 10.85
CA GLN A 381 -4.51 39.86 10.24
C GLN A 381 -3.59 40.36 9.12
N GLY A 382 -2.28 40.21 9.32
CA GLY A 382 -1.26 40.57 8.33
C GLY A 382 -1.19 39.59 7.16
N TRP A 383 0.02 39.16 6.81
CA TRP A 383 0.27 38.18 5.75
C TRP A 383 -0.01 36.75 6.24
N VAL A 384 -0.83 36.02 5.49
CA VAL A 384 -1.20 34.62 5.75
C VAL A 384 -0.53 33.72 4.71
N SER A 385 0.09 32.63 5.16
CA SER A 385 0.71 31.65 4.27
C SER A 385 -0.33 30.78 3.58
N PHE A 386 -0.09 30.43 2.31
CA PHE A 386 -0.88 29.39 1.65
C PHE A 386 -0.64 28.01 2.27
N GLY A 387 -1.60 27.10 2.10
CA GLY A 387 -1.43 25.68 2.40
C GLY A 387 -0.34 25.03 1.54
N ALA A 388 0.09 23.83 1.91
CA ALA A 388 1.14 23.11 1.18
C ALA A 388 0.72 22.81 -0.28
N ASP A 389 -0.54 22.42 -0.48
CA ASP A 389 -1.07 22.08 -1.80
C ASP A 389 -1.22 23.32 -2.69
N GLU A 390 -1.72 24.43 -2.14
CA GLU A 390 -1.81 25.70 -2.85
C GLU A 390 -0.43 26.25 -3.21
N ASN A 391 0.55 26.20 -2.31
CA ASN A 391 1.93 26.59 -2.62
C ASN A 391 2.50 25.76 -3.78
N LEU A 392 2.25 24.45 -3.79
CA LEU A 392 2.72 23.59 -4.88
C LEU A 392 2.05 23.95 -6.21
N LYS A 393 0.74 24.19 -6.22
CA LYS A 393 0.00 24.63 -7.42
C LYS A 393 0.53 25.96 -7.96
N ILE A 394 0.75 26.94 -7.08
CA ILE A 394 1.29 28.25 -7.44
C ILE A 394 2.68 28.11 -8.06
N GLU A 395 3.57 27.30 -7.48
CA GLU A 395 4.90 27.07 -8.03
C GLU A 395 4.91 26.34 -9.37
N LEU A 396 4.03 25.35 -9.55
CA LEU A 396 3.88 24.64 -10.82
C LEU A 396 3.38 25.58 -11.93
N ALA A 397 2.38 26.40 -11.64
CA ALA A 397 1.85 27.37 -12.60
C ALA A 397 2.90 28.44 -12.96
N ARG A 398 3.61 28.98 -11.97
CA ARG A 398 4.68 29.95 -12.17
C ARG A 398 5.85 29.41 -12.99
N SER A 399 6.35 28.22 -12.64
CA SER A 399 7.45 27.58 -13.37
C SER A 399 7.08 27.23 -14.81
N SER A 400 5.79 26.97 -15.06
CA SER A 400 5.24 26.75 -16.40
C SER A 400 4.86 28.04 -17.14
N LYS A 401 5.15 29.22 -16.57
CA LYS A 401 4.81 30.55 -17.12
C LYS A 401 3.32 30.71 -17.46
N GLN A 402 2.43 30.12 -16.67
CA GLN A 402 1.01 30.40 -16.78
C GLN A 402 0.74 31.82 -16.27
N PRO A 403 -0.14 32.61 -16.92
CA PRO A 403 -0.44 33.97 -16.49
C PRO A 403 -1.22 34.00 -15.16
N ASP A 404 -2.07 32.98 -14.96
CA ASP A 404 -2.97 32.87 -13.81
C ASP A 404 -3.04 31.43 -13.29
N VAL A 405 -3.49 31.25 -12.04
CA VAL A 405 -3.74 29.93 -11.43
C VAL A 405 -4.97 29.95 -10.51
N GLN A 406 -5.81 28.91 -10.62
CA GLN A 406 -6.94 28.71 -9.71
C GLN A 406 -6.45 28.17 -8.36
N ILE A 407 -6.85 28.83 -7.28
CA ILE A 407 -6.48 28.47 -5.91
C ILE A 407 -7.68 28.56 -4.97
N THR A 408 -7.58 27.90 -3.81
CA THR A 408 -8.61 27.96 -2.76
C THR A 408 -8.07 28.72 -1.55
N ILE A 409 -8.81 29.72 -1.09
CA ILE A 409 -8.47 30.53 0.09
C ILE A 409 -9.71 30.65 0.95
N GLU A 410 -9.59 30.30 2.24
CA GLU A 410 -10.71 30.32 3.19
C GLU A 410 -11.94 29.53 2.67
N GLY A 411 -11.69 28.40 1.99
CA GLY A 411 -12.74 27.54 1.43
C GLY A 411 -13.44 28.09 0.19
N ARG A 412 -12.94 29.17 -0.42
CA ARG A 412 -13.49 29.77 -1.65
C ARG A 412 -12.48 29.75 -2.78
N MET A 413 -12.95 29.53 -4.01
CA MET A 413 -12.09 29.63 -5.19
C MET A 413 -11.77 31.09 -5.52
N GLY A 414 -10.55 31.32 -5.98
CA GLY A 414 -10.08 32.58 -6.54
C GLY A 414 -9.00 32.36 -7.58
N THR A 415 -8.76 33.37 -8.41
CA THR A 415 -7.74 33.34 -9.46
C THR A 415 -6.57 34.19 -9.02
N LEU A 416 -5.40 33.59 -8.82
CA LEU A 416 -4.15 34.33 -8.62
C LEU A 416 -3.58 34.71 -9.99
N SER A 417 -3.40 36.01 -10.23
CA SER A 417 -2.66 36.54 -11.36
C SER A 417 -1.21 36.80 -10.99
N PHE A 418 -0.27 36.25 -11.77
CA PHE A 418 1.16 36.40 -11.50
C PHE A 418 1.69 37.79 -11.87
N ASP A 419 1.06 38.46 -12.84
CA ASP A 419 1.44 39.82 -13.27
C ASP A 419 1.00 40.87 -12.26
N ALA A 420 -0.23 40.76 -11.76
CA ALA A 420 -0.78 41.70 -10.77
C ALA A 420 -0.34 41.38 -9.33
N LEU A 421 0.14 40.15 -9.08
CA LEU A 421 0.34 39.59 -7.73
C LEU A 421 -0.89 39.78 -6.84
N GLU A 422 -2.06 39.45 -7.42
CA GLU A 422 -3.37 39.62 -6.80
C GLU A 422 -4.25 38.40 -6.99
N ILE A 423 -5.11 38.14 -6.01
CA ILE A 423 -6.16 37.12 -6.10
C ILE A 423 -7.48 37.81 -6.31
N THR A 424 -8.12 37.54 -7.44
CA THR A 424 -9.47 38.01 -7.74
C THR A 424 -10.50 36.96 -7.30
N ARG A 425 -11.60 37.44 -6.72
CA ARG A 425 -12.71 36.60 -6.26
C ARG A 425 -14.03 37.27 -6.69
N PRO A 426 -15.06 36.51 -7.11
CA PRO A 426 -16.34 37.09 -7.46
C PRO A 426 -16.93 37.94 -6.33
N GLY A 427 -17.26 39.20 -6.63
CA GLY A 427 -17.90 40.12 -5.69
C GLY A 427 -17.05 40.57 -4.49
N ARG A 428 -15.71 40.41 -4.54
CA ARG A 428 -14.80 40.89 -3.48
C ARG A 428 -13.62 41.66 -4.05
N PRO A 429 -13.07 42.63 -3.28
CA PRO A 429 -11.84 43.31 -3.68
C PRO A 429 -10.67 42.32 -3.82
N PRO A 430 -9.72 42.59 -4.73
CA PRO A 430 -8.53 41.76 -4.90
C PRO A 430 -7.69 41.66 -3.63
N LEU A 431 -7.08 40.50 -3.39
CA LEU A 431 -6.14 40.28 -2.29
C LEU A 431 -4.71 40.35 -2.80
N LYS A 432 -3.83 41.10 -2.13
CA LYS A 432 -2.40 41.16 -2.48
C LYS A 432 -1.69 39.84 -2.15
N VAL A 433 -0.75 39.44 -3.01
CA VAL A 433 0.08 38.25 -2.86
C VAL A 433 1.56 38.63 -2.92
N GLN A 434 2.39 37.92 -2.17
CA GLN A 434 3.83 38.04 -2.24
C GLN A 434 4.52 36.68 -2.12
N CYS A 435 5.72 36.59 -2.69
CA CYS A 435 6.59 35.44 -2.57
C CYS A 435 7.69 35.76 -1.55
N ALA A 436 7.74 35.01 -0.44
CA ALA A 436 8.68 35.29 0.66
C ALA A 436 10.16 35.07 0.29
N SER A 437 10.46 34.52 -0.89
CA SER A 437 11.84 34.39 -1.39
C SER A 437 12.40 35.68 -2.01
N LYS A 438 11.68 36.80 -1.92
CA LYS A 438 12.06 38.13 -2.43
C LYS A 438 12.09 39.23 -1.36
N LEU A 439 12.00 38.86 -0.07
CA LEU A 439 12.13 39.79 1.06
C LEU A 439 13.53 39.76 1.64
#